data_AF-A0A1R4FNM9-F1
#
_entry.id   AF-A0A1R4FNM9-F1
#
_cell.length_a   1.000
_cell.length_b   1.000
_cell.length_c   1.000
_cell.angle_alpha   90.00
_cell.angle_beta   90.00
_cell.angle_gamma   90.00
#
_symmetry.space_group_name_H-M   'P 1'
#
loop_
_entity.id
_entity.type
_entity.pdbx_description
1 polymer ?
#
loop_
_entity_poly.entity_id
_entity_poly.type
_entity_poly.pdbx_seq_one_letter_code
_entity_poly.pdbx_strand_id
1 'polypeptide(L)'
;MTTQSGRATEPEVAAPTPVTALVGLVLGAGFAVLGLLPHLLDGGRVVGAGPWASAIDADVVPFALIPMDVHHLSAPFYFLVTGAALAGMFARFLQARRSRERRERRGGRGPGFGSGSASGSLFESSTGYQATSGFGLAGYSTQGVSTPNARVNRTGIAANQSPSLRVSASTTESDLFAPRTAGPPIPVWAVALGLVVTQIVAVIQSALALQRFTDDRSELLPYDYPPDTVVVIILVFVLAIAIMVFSWLISTAAATFSFGMAVASVPIASWLVLLVVPDAPSDELVRTLNTLAHWLPAVLVGIALAMSGRLVDRAGAALVSGITMVVTPAVVAVVQLFISTGSSTLGPSERFELLWDAARTTGTDMLAPAAVAIVISVIGSVFTSAYVSDQRGSAGTSRAH
;
A
#
# COMPACT_ATOMS: atom_id res chain seq x y z
N MET A 1 -17.18 -46.78 20.86
CA MET A 1 -16.90 -46.58 19.41
C MET A 1 -16.90 -45.09 19.14
N THR A 2 -15.75 -44.45 19.24
CA THR A 2 -15.54 -43.05 18.84
C THR A 2 -15.24 -43.05 17.35
N THR A 3 -16.19 -42.59 16.56
CA THR A 3 -16.02 -42.35 15.12
C THR A 3 -14.90 -41.33 14.94
N GLN A 4 -13.75 -41.82 14.48
CA GLN A 4 -12.61 -41.02 14.10
C GLN A 4 -13.03 -40.22 12.86
N SER A 5 -13.60 -39.03 13.10
CA SER A 5 -13.93 -38.05 12.08
C SER A 5 -12.68 -37.82 11.25
N GLY A 6 -12.70 -38.29 10.01
CA GLY A 6 -11.61 -38.14 9.05
C GLY A 6 -11.37 -36.65 8.84
N ARG A 7 -10.38 -36.12 9.56
CA ARG A 7 -9.89 -34.76 9.39
C ARG A 7 -9.36 -34.69 7.97
N ALA A 8 -10.18 -34.20 7.05
CA ALA A 8 -9.77 -33.91 5.69
C ALA A 8 -8.48 -33.09 5.80
N THR A 9 -7.40 -33.63 5.26
CA THR A 9 -6.10 -32.96 5.24
C THR A 9 -6.33 -31.59 4.61
N GLU A 10 -6.17 -30.53 5.40
CA GLU A 10 -6.25 -29.18 4.88
C GLU A 10 -5.27 -29.10 3.70
N PRO A 11 -5.71 -28.62 2.54
CA PRO A 11 -4.84 -28.56 1.37
C PRO A 11 -3.59 -27.77 1.73
N GLU A 12 -2.44 -28.43 1.69
CA GLU A 12 -1.13 -27.83 1.92
C GLU A 12 -1.00 -26.62 1.01
N VAL A 13 -0.87 -25.43 1.62
CA VAL A 13 -0.74 -24.18 0.88
C VAL A 13 0.60 -24.23 0.16
N ALA A 14 0.59 -24.57 -1.12
CA ALA A 14 1.79 -24.67 -1.94
C ALA A 14 2.64 -23.40 -1.77
N ALA A 15 3.89 -23.59 -1.34
CA ALA A 15 4.83 -22.49 -1.12
C ALA A 15 5.00 -21.67 -2.41
N PRO A 16 5.16 -20.34 -2.32
CA PRO A 16 5.43 -19.53 -3.50
C PRO A 16 6.70 -20.03 -4.17
N THR A 17 6.63 -20.20 -5.49
CA THR A 17 7.82 -20.55 -6.28
C THR A 17 8.87 -19.44 -6.17
N PRO A 18 10.17 -19.76 -6.20
CA PRO A 18 11.23 -18.75 -6.11
C PRO A 18 11.11 -17.68 -7.22
N VAL A 19 10.62 -18.08 -8.40
CA VAL A 19 10.39 -17.15 -9.54
C VAL A 19 9.32 -16.11 -9.21
N THR A 20 8.18 -16.49 -8.63
CA THR A 20 7.14 -15.52 -8.26
C THR A 20 7.57 -14.59 -7.14
N ALA A 21 8.38 -15.11 -6.19
CA ALA A 21 9.00 -14.27 -5.17
C ALA A 21 9.95 -13.24 -5.80
N LEU A 22 10.82 -13.66 -6.73
CA LEU A 22 11.72 -12.75 -7.45
C LEU A 22 10.98 -11.67 -8.23
N VAL A 23 9.92 -12.03 -8.95
CA VAL A 23 9.06 -11.05 -9.65
C VAL A 23 8.46 -10.04 -8.66
N GLY A 24 8.00 -10.51 -7.50
CA GLY A 24 7.52 -9.64 -6.43
C GLY A 24 8.59 -8.65 -5.95
N LEU A 25 9.81 -9.11 -5.71
CA LEU A 25 10.94 -8.27 -5.31
C LEU A 25 11.24 -7.18 -6.34
N VAL A 26 11.34 -7.56 -7.62
CA VAL A 26 11.61 -6.61 -8.71
C VAL A 26 10.51 -5.57 -8.83
N LEU A 27 9.25 -5.95 -8.69
CA LEU A 27 8.14 -5.00 -8.70
C LEU A 27 8.20 -4.03 -7.51
N GLY A 28 8.51 -4.53 -6.30
CA GLY A 28 8.71 -3.69 -5.12
C GLY A 28 9.81 -2.65 -5.33
N ALA A 29 10.97 -3.09 -5.85
CA ALA A 29 12.08 -2.21 -6.18
C ALA A 29 11.71 -1.20 -7.27
N GLY A 30 10.99 -1.63 -8.32
CA GLY A 30 10.51 -0.75 -9.38
C GLY A 30 9.61 0.38 -8.88
N PHE A 31 8.71 0.10 -7.92
CA PHE A 31 7.89 1.15 -7.31
C PHE A 31 8.69 2.10 -6.39
N ALA A 32 9.73 1.60 -5.71
CA ALA A 32 10.64 2.45 -4.96
C ALA A 32 11.35 3.45 -5.88
N VAL A 33 11.90 2.96 -7.00
CA VAL A 33 12.56 3.78 -8.03
C VAL A 33 11.57 4.76 -8.66
N LEU A 34 10.34 4.31 -8.95
CA LEU A 34 9.28 5.17 -9.47
C LEU A 34 8.95 6.33 -8.51
N GLY A 35 8.96 6.08 -7.20
CA GLY A 35 8.80 7.14 -6.19
C GLY A 35 9.92 8.19 -6.25
N LEU A 36 11.14 7.79 -6.62
CA LEU A 36 12.30 8.67 -6.78
C LEU A 36 12.38 9.32 -8.17
N LEU A 37 11.45 9.00 -9.09
CA LEU A 37 11.52 9.44 -10.48
C LEU A 37 11.71 10.96 -10.67
N PRO A 38 10.99 11.87 -9.98
CA PRO A 38 11.18 13.31 -10.17
C PRO A 38 12.63 13.74 -9.91
N HIS A 39 13.23 13.19 -8.86
CA HIS A 39 14.63 13.46 -8.49
C HIS A 39 15.61 12.90 -9.52
N LEU A 40 15.35 11.69 -10.01
CA LEU A 40 16.20 11.07 -11.04
C LEU A 40 16.13 11.81 -12.37
N LEU A 41 14.98 12.40 -12.71
CA LEU A 41 14.82 13.26 -13.89
C LEU A 41 15.56 14.59 -13.73
N ASP A 42 15.64 15.14 -12.52
CA ASP A 42 16.45 16.32 -12.18
C ASP A 42 17.96 16.01 -12.02
N GLY A 43 18.40 14.87 -12.56
CA GLY A 43 19.80 14.44 -12.56
C GLY A 43 20.29 13.78 -11.26
N GLY A 44 19.44 13.67 -10.23
CA GLY A 44 19.73 12.99 -8.98
C GLY A 44 20.89 13.60 -8.18
N ARG A 45 21.15 14.91 -8.37
CA ARG A 45 22.20 15.62 -7.64
C ARG A 45 21.64 16.20 -6.34
N VAL A 46 22.48 16.34 -5.32
CA VAL A 46 22.10 17.03 -4.08
C VAL A 46 21.89 18.51 -4.41
N VAL A 47 20.65 18.93 -4.64
CA VAL A 47 20.34 20.34 -4.85
C VAL A 47 20.59 21.05 -3.52
N GLY A 48 21.74 21.71 -3.40
CA GLY A 48 21.97 22.59 -2.26
C GLY A 48 21.16 23.85 -2.48
N ALA A 49 19.93 23.98 -1.97
CA ALA A 49 19.16 25.23 -2.08
C ALA A 49 19.60 26.31 -1.07
N GLY A 50 20.91 26.42 -0.83
CA GLY A 50 21.48 27.47 0.00
C GLY A 50 21.91 28.68 -0.85
N PRO A 51 22.19 29.84 -0.24
CA PRO A 51 22.78 30.98 -0.94
C PRO A 51 24.15 30.67 -1.58
N TRP A 52 24.77 29.54 -1.24
CA TRP A 52 25.98 28.99 -1.84
C TRP A 52 25.72 28.12 -3.08
N ALA A 53 24.48 27.77 -3.41
CA ALA A 53 24.11 26.95 -4.57
C ALA A 53 24.72 27.50 -5.86
N SER A 54 24.66 28.83 -6.02
CA SER A 54 25.16 29.54 -7.19
C SER A 54 26.68 29.64 -7.23
N ALA A 55 27.37 29.38 -6.12
CA ALA A 55 28.82 29.46 -6.01
C ALA A 55 29.51 28.11 -6.28
N ILE A 56 28.77 27.00 -6.28
CA ILE A 56 29.33 25.65 -6.43
C ILE A 56 29.04 25.15 -7.84
N ASP A 57 30.10 24.83 -8.56
CA ASP A 57 29.98 24.22 -9.88
C ASP A 57 29.19 22.91 -9.77
N ALA A 58 28.18 22.76 -10.62
CA ALA A 58 27.23 21.66 -10.57
C ALA A 58 27.95 20.30 -10.67
N ASP A 59 29.07 20.24 -11.38
CA ASP A 59 29.87 19.03 -11.61
C ASP A 59 30.60 18.52 -10.37
N VAL A 60 30.67 19.32 -9.31
CA VAL A 60 31.27 18.93 -8.03
C VAL A 60 30.24 18.38 -7.05
N VAL A 61 28.94 18.50 -7.36
CA VAL A 61 27.86 18.01 -6.49
C VAL A 61 27.71 16.50 -6.66
N PRO A 62 27.87 15.69 -5.60
CA PRO A 62 27.75 14.24 -5.71
C PRO A 62 26.31 13.82 -6.00
N PHE A 63 26.20 12.70 -6.70
CA PHE A 63 24.91 12.04 -6.92
C PHE A 63 24.38 11.44 -5.60
N ALA A 64 23.11 11.70 -5.30
CA ALA A 64 22.38 11.12 -4.18
C ALA A 64 21.02 10.62 -4.65
N LEU A 65 20.64 9.40 -4.27
CA LEU A 65 19.36 8.81 -4.67
C LEU A 65 18.15 9.52 -4.07
N ILE A 66 18.32 10.14 -2.90
CA ILE A 66 17.30 10.91 -2.19
C ILE A 66 17.84 12.34 -2.07
N PRO A 67 17.02 13.37 -2.38
CA PRO A 67 17.44 14.75 -2.23
C PRO A 67 17.69 15.05 -0.75
N MET A 68 18.93 15.41 -0.42
CA MET A 68 19.30 15.87 0.92
C MET A 68 19.43 17.38 0.90
N ASP A 69 18.30 18.05 1.00
CA ASP A 69 18.26 19.49 1.18
C ASP A 69 17.59 19.81 2.51
N VAL A 70 18.32 20.47 3.40
CA VAL A 70 17.82 20.88 4.72
C VAL A 70 16.62 21.82 4.61
N HIS A 71 16.52 22.59 3.53
CA HIS A 71 15.37 23.46 3.28
C HIS A 71 14.18 22.71 2.70
N HIS A 72 14.39 21.51 2.12
CA HIS A 72 13.37 20.71 1.46
C HIS A 72 13.31 19.27 1.98
N LEU A 73 13.37 19.08 3.30
CA LEU A 73 13.28 17.75 3.94
C LEU A 73 11.94 17.03 3.73
N SER A 74 10.96 17.72 3.15
CA SER A 74 9.71 17.10 2.72
C SER A 74 9.84 16.33 1.42
N ALA A 75 10.85 16.58 0.58
CA ALA A 75 11.04 15.86 -0.67
C ALA A 75 11.32 14.36 -0.46
N PRO A 76 12.23 13.93 0.45
CA PRO A 76 12.38 12.53 0.83
C PRO A 76 11.05 11.89 1.27
N PHE A 77 10.24 12.63 2.03
CA PHE A 77 8.93 12.19 2.47
C PHE A 77 7.99 11.95 1.30
N TYR A 78 7.91 12.87 0.35
CA TYR A 78 7.07 12.72 -0.83
C TYR A 78 7.46 11.50 -1.66
N PHE A 79 8.75 11.28 -1.88
CA PHE A 79 9.25 10.20 -2.74
C PHE A 79 9.09 8.82 -2.13
N LEU A 80 9.50 8.67 -0.87
CA LEU A 80 9.44 7.38 -0.17
C LEU A 80 7.99 6.97 0.09
N VAL A 81 7.12 7.90 0.51
CA VAL A 81 5.72 7.60 0.76
C VAL A 81 4.96 7.33 -0.53
N THR A 82 5.23 8.07 -1.62
CA THR A 82 4.58 7.83 -2.92
C THR A 82 4.96 6.45 -3.49
N GLY A 83 6.25 6.09 -3.48
CA GLY A 83 6.68 4.75 -3.92
C GLY A 83 6.03 3.62 -3.11
N ALA A 84 5.95 3.79 -1.80
CA ALA A 84 5.25 2.86 -0.92
C ALA A 84 3.74 2.79 -1.20
N ALA A 85 3.11 3.93 -1.48
CA ALA A 85 1.69 3.99 -1.78
C ALA A 85 1.33 3.28 -3.09
N LEU A 86 2.12 3.52 -4.15
CA LEU A 86 1.97 2.85 -5.44
C LEU A 86 2.13 1.33 -5.30
N ALA A 87 3.16 0.88 -4.58
CA ALA A 87 3.38 -0.54 -4.32
C ALA A 87 2.22 -1.18 -3.52
N GLY A 88 1.71 -0.48 -2.50
CA GLY A 88 0.59 -0.94 -1.67
C GLY A 88 -0.72 -1.06 -2.47
N MET A 89 -1.04 -0.05 -3.29
CA MET A 89 -2.20 -0.08 -4.19
C MET A 89 -2.11 -1.23 -5.20
N PHE A 90 -0.94 -1.44 -5.79
CA PHE A 90 -0.71 -2.55 -6.74
C PHE A 90 -0.86 -3.92 -6.05
N ALA A 91 -0.26 -4.09 -4.87
CA ALA A 91 -0.38 -5.32 -4.10
C ALA A 91 -1.85 -5.62 -3.72
N ARG A 92 -2.61 -4.60 -3.31
CA ARG A 92 -4.06 -4.71 -3.03
C ARG A 92 -4.83 -5.15 -4.28
N PHE A 93 -4.53 -4.57 -5.44
CA PHE A 93 -5.17 -4.95 -6.71
C PHE A 93 -4.93 -6.42 -7.05
N LEU A 94 -3.71 -6.93 -6.86
CA LEU A 94 -3.39 -8.35 -7.06
C LEU A 94 -4.17 -9.26 -6.09
N GLN A 95 -4.36 -8.85 -4.83
CA GLN A 95 -5.16 -9.61 -3.86
C GLN A 95 -6.65 -9.62 -4.21
N ALA A 96 -7.17 -8.49 -4.71
CA ALA A 96 -8.57 -8.38 -5.11
C ALA A 96 -8.92 -9.34 -6.26
N ARG A 97 -8.03 -9.50 -7.25
CA ARG A 97 -8.21 -10.47 -8.35
C ARG A 97 -8.31 -11.91 -7.84
N ARG A 98 -7.42 -12.33 -6.94
CA ARG A 98 -7.43 -13.69 -6.36
C ARG A 98 -8.71 -14.00 -5.60
N SER A 99 -9.26 -13.00 -4.94
CA SER A 99 -10.48 -13.14 -4.16
C SER A 99 -11.69 -13.42 -5.06
N ARG A 100 -11.69 -12.93 -6.31
CA ARG A 100 -12.73 -13.21 -7.32
C ARG A 100 -12.61 -14.63 -7.87
N GLU A 101 -11.41 -15.03 -8.30
CA GLU A 101 -11.16 -16.39 -8.83
C GLU A 101 -11.52 -17.49 -7.80
N ARG A 102 -11.19 -17.27 -6.52
CA ARG A 102 -11.58 -18.21 -5.45
C ARG A 102 -13.09 -18.34 -5.28
N ARG A 103 -13.85 -17.26 -5.50
CA ARG A 103 -15.32 -17.28 -5.45
C ARG A 103 -15.90 -18.03 -6.64
N GLU A 104 -15.38 -17.81 -7.84
CA GLU A 104 -15.81 -18.53 -9.05
C GLU A 104 -15.55 -20.04 -8.94
N ARG A 105 -14.36 -20.45 -8.48
CA ARG A 105 -14.04 -21.87 -8.24
C ARG A 105 -14.94 -22.53 -7.20
N ARG A 106 -15.36 -21.79 -6.17
CA ARG A 106 -16.32 -22.29 -5.16
C ARG A 106 -17.76 -22.29 -5.68
N GLY A 107 -18.16 -21.29 -6.46
CA GLY A 107 -19.50 -21.17 -7.03
C GLY A 107 -19.80 -22.18 -8.15
N GLY A 108 -18.79 -22.59 -8.92
CA GLY A 108 -18.92 -23.63 -9.95
C GLY A 108 -19.08 -25.05 -9.40
N ARG A 109 -18.60 -25.30 -8.16
CA ARG A 109 -19.10 -26.41 -7.33
C ARG A 109 -20.28 -25.91 -6.53
N GLY A 110 -21.36 -25.54 -7.22
CA GLY A 110 -22.66 -25.57 -6.56
C GLY A 110 -22.76 -26.92 -5.85
N PRO A 111 -23.28 -26.98 -4.60
CA PRO A 111 -23.60 -28.26 -4.01
C PRO A 111 -24.40 -28.97 -5.08
N GLY A 112 -23.90 -30.09 -5.58
CA GLY A 112 -24.65 -30.91 -6.50
C GLY A 112 -25.94 -31.15 -5.76
N PHE A 113 -26.99 -30.43 -6.13
CA PHE A 113 -28.35 -30.78 -5.84
C PHE A 113 -28.50 -32.08 -6.61
N GLY A 114 -27.98 -33.16 -6.03
CA GLY A 114 -28.58 -34.45 -6.19
C GLY A 114 -30.04 -34.16 -5.93
N SER A 115 -30.84 -34.28 -6.97
CA SER A 115 -32.28 -34.16 -6.97
C SER A 115 -32.88 -35.32 -6.17
N GLY A 116 -32.37 -35.54 -4.97
CA GLY A 116 -32.94 -36.39 -3.96
C GLY A 116 -34.16 -35.65 -3.45
N SER A 117 -35.30 -36.01 -4.04
CA SER A 117 -36.64 -35.75 -3.55
C SER A 117 -36.76 -36.14 -2.08
N ALA A 118 -36.38 -35.24 -1.17
CA ALA A 118 -36.65 -35.35 0.26
C ALA A 118 -37.90 -34.53 0.57
N SER A 119 -39.03 -35.15 0.31
CA SER A 119 -40.32 -34.79 0.90
C SER A 119 -40.21 -34.97 2.43
N GLY A 120 -40.54 -33.92 3.17
CA GLY A 120 -40.98 -34.04 4.57
C GLY A 120 -39.95 -33.59 5.61
N SER A 121 -40.16 -32.40 6.16
CA SER A 121 -40.70 -32.22 7.52
C SER A 121 -40.34 -30.81 8.01
N LEU A 122 -41.38 -30.01 8.24
CA LEU A 122 -41.34 -28.77 9.00
C LEU A 122 -40.76 -29.05 10.38
N PHE A 123 -39.61 -28.46 10.71
CA PHE A 123 -39.27 -28.22 12.11
C PHE A 123 -38.66 -26.82 12.28
N GLU A 124 -39.44 -26.05 13.02
CA GLU A 124 -39.25 -24.74 13.59
C GLU A 124 -38.17 -24.79 14.68
N SER A 125 -37.16 -23.92 14.63
CA SER A 125 -36.21 -23.75 15.74
C SER A 125 -35.37 -22.46 15.63
N SER A 126 -35.81 -21.46 16.39
CA SER A 126 -35.00 -20.68 17.35
C SER A 126 -33.63 -20.14 16.89
N THR A 127 -33.63 -18.87 16.49
CA THR A 127 -32.44 -18.01 16.36
C THR A 127 -31.88 -17.60 17.73
N GLY A 128 -30.71 -18.13 18.09
CA GLY A 128 -29.83 -17.60 19.13
C GLY A 128 -28.55 -17.04 18.52
N TYR A 129 -28.44 -15.71 18.40
CA TYR A 129 -27.23 -15.01 17.97
C TYR A 129 -26.32 -14.79 19.17
N GLN A 130 -25.20 -15.53 19.29
CA GLN A 130 -24.08 -15.15 20.14
C GLN A 130 -22.99 -14.50 19.27
N ALA A 131 -22.75 -13.22 19.51
CA ALA A 131 -21.61 -12.48 18.97
C ALA A 131 -20.40 -12.69 19.88
N THR A 132 -19.42 -13.48 19.43
CA THR A 132 -18.14 -13.66 20.12
C THR A 132 -17.08 -12.82 19.40
N SER A 133 -16.83 -11.61 19.89
CA SER A 133 -15.66 -10.80 19.53
C SER A 133 -14.52 -11.10 20.50
N GLY A 134 -13.63 -12.02 20.11
CA GLY A 134 -12.39 -12.32 20.82
C GLY A 134 -11.18 -11.93 19.96
N PHE A 135 -10.56 -10.80 20.27
CA PHE A 135 -9.27 -10.38 19.69
C PHE A 135 -8.17 -11.06 20.51
N GLY A 136 -7.68 -12.21 20.03
CA GLY A 136 -6.61 -12.97 20.68
C GLY A 136 -5.25 -12.71 20.02
N LEU A 137 -4.37 -12.01 20.73
CA LEU A 137 -2.93 -12.01 20.47
C LEU A 137 -2.38 -13.41 20.79
N ALA A 138 -2.00 -14.17 19.77
CA ALA A 138 -1.42 -15.50 19.92
C ALA A 138 0.00 -15.37 20.49
N GLY A 139 0.16 -15.75 21.76
CA GLY A 139 1.44 -16.07 22.36
C GLY A 139 2.01 -17.37 21.79
N TYR A 140 3.29 -17.35 21.43
CA TYR A 140 4.07 -18.53 21.12
C TYR A 140 4.22 -19.38 22.39
N SER A 141 3.54 -20.53 22.47
CA SER A 141 3.85 -21.57 23.45
C SER A 141 4.70 -22.65 22.77
N THR A 142 5.88 -22.88 23.32
CA THR A 142 6.80 -23.96 22.97
C THR A 142 6.24 -25.28 23.49
N GLN A 143 5.82 -26.18 22.60
CA GLN A 143 5.45 -27.56 22.95
C GLN A 143 6.49 -28.58 22.47
N GLY A 144 7.18 -29.16 23.44
CA GLY A 144 7.23 -30.61 23.66
C GLY A 144 7.67 -31.51 22.51
N VAL A 145 8.98 -31.81 22.50
CA VAL A 145 9.57 -32.96 21.81
C VAL A 145 8.92 -34.25 22.32
N SER A 146 8.30 -35.03 21.41
CA SER A 146 7.87 -36.40 21.65
C SER A 146 8.41 -37.32 20.56
N THR A 147 8.80 -38.51 20.99
CA THR A 147 9.70 -39.50 20.40
C THR A 147 9.15 -40.26 19.17
N PRO A 148 10.01 -40.92 18.37
CA PRO A 148 9.60 -41.62 17.17
C PRO A 148 9.14 -43.05 17.49
N ASN A 149 7.87 -43.36 17.24
CA ASN A 149 7.38 -44.74 17.22
C ASN A 149 7.49 -45.31 15.80
N ALA A 150 8.43 -46.24 15.65
CA ALA A 150 8.58 -47.10 14.49
C ALA A 150 7.31 -47.93 14.29
N ARG A 151 6.66 -47.77 13.13
CA ARG A 151 5.59 -48.66 12.69
C ARG A 151 5.95 -49.28 11.34
N VAL A 152 6.43 -50.51 11.44
CA VAL A 152 6.53 -51.50 10.37
C VAL A 152 5.13 -51.77 9.82
N ASN A 153 4.94 -51.61 8.51
CA ASN A 153 3.87 -52.27 7.76
C ASN A 153 4.34 -52.44 6.31
N ARG A 154 4.78 -53.65 5.94
CA ARG A 154 3.98 -54.74 5.34
C ARG A 154 3.86 -54.56 3.82
N THR A 155 4.85 -55.11 3.15
CA THR A 155 4.86 -55.47 1.73
C THR A 155 3.65 -56.35 1.40
N GLY A 156 2.69 -55.79 0.67
CA GLY A 156 1.61 -56.51 0.00
C GLY A 156 1.88 -56.53 -1.50
N ILE A 157 2.28 -57.71 -1.99
CA ILE A 157 2.44 -58.07 -3.39
C ILE A 157 1.07 -58.46 -3.96
N ALA A 158 0.91 -58.25 -5.28
CA ALA A 158 -0.20 -58.63 -6.17
C ALA A 158 -1.27 -57.53 -6.36
N ALA A 159 -1.81 -57.28 -7.55
CA ALA A 159 -1.88 -58.11 -8.74
C ALA A 159 -1.82 -57.26 -10.03
N ASN A 160 -1.20 -57.90 -11.02
CA ASN A 160 -1.10 -57.56 -12.42
C ASN A 160 -2.49 -57.22 -13.02
N GLN A 161 -2.75 -55.95 -13.32
CA GLN A 161 -3.89 -55.53 -14.13
C GLN A 161 -3.40 -55.12 -15.52
N SER A 162 -3.85 -55.88 -16.50
CA SER A 162 -3.54 -55.75 -17.92
C SER A 162 -3.85 -54.35 -18.47
N PRO A 163 -2.92 -53.72 -19.20
CA PRO A 163 -3.18 -52.43 -19.84
C PRO A 163 -4.05 -52.65 -21.08
N SER A 164 -5.36 -52.43 -20.93
CA SER A 164 -6.24 -52.27 -22.08
C SER A 164 -5.97 -50.89 -22.70
N LEU A 165 -5.19 -50.88 -23.77
CA LEU A 165 -4.96 -49.75 -24.67
C LEU A 165 -6.29 -49.34 -25.32
N ARG A 166 -7.11 -48.57 -24.61
CA ARG A 166 -8.18 -47.77 -25.22
C ARG A 166 -7.57 -46.47 -25.74
N VAL A 167 -7.20 -46.49 -27.02
CA VAL A 167 -6.93 -45.29 -27.80
C VAL A 167 -8.28 -44.60 -28.05
N SER A 168 -8.75 -43.83 -27.07
CA SER A 168 -9.86 -42.89 -27.26
C SER A 168 -9.32 -41.66 -27.96
N ALA A 169 -9.27 -41.73 -29.30
CA ALA A 169 -9.06 -40.59 -30.17
C ALA A 169 -10.32 -39.72 -30.17
N SER A 170 -10.47 -38.88 -29.15
CA SER A 170 -11.37 -37.74 -29.16
C SER A 170 -10.71 -36.60 -28.38
N THR A 171 -9.57 -36.14 -28.89
CA THR A 171 -9.00 -34.84 -28.50
C THR A 171 -9.91 -33.79 -29.13
N THR A 172 -11.05 -33.56 -28.49
CA THR A 172 -12.03 -32.57 -28.89
C THR A 172 -11.36 -31.20 -28.81
N GLU A 173 -11.46 -30.41 -29.87
CA GLU A 173 -10.94 -29.03 -30.03
C GLU A 173 -11.30 -28.08 -28.87
N SER A 174 -12.22 -28.49 -27.98
CA SER A 174 -12.59 -27.79 -26.75
C SER A 174 -11.45 -27.65 -25.74
N ASP A 175 -10.42 -28.49 -25.76
CA ASP A 175 -9.26 -28.35 -24.86
C ASP A 175 -8.26 -27.28 -25.32
N LEU A 176 -8.30 -26.87 -26.61
CA LEU A 176 -7.42 -25.82 -27.13
C LEU A 176 -7.80 -24.42 -26.62
N PHE A 177 -9.04 -24.28 -26.12
CA PHE A 177 -9.55 -23.06 -25.48
C PHE A 177 -9.59 -23.16 -23.96
N ALA A 178 -8.97 -24.18 -23.36
CA ALA A 178 -8.81 -24.22 -21.91
C ALA A 178 -8.12 -22.91 -21.47
N PRO A 179 -8.77 -22.07 -20.65
CA PRO A 179 -8.24 -20.77 -20.29
C PRO A 179 -6.87 -20.98 -19.65
N ARG A 180 -5.83 -20.36 -20.24
CA ARG A 180 -4.45 -20.42 -19.76
C ARG A 180 -4.47 -20.33 -18.24
N THR A 181 -3.98 -21.38 -17.59
CA THR A 181 -3.93 -21.45 -16.14
C THR A 181 -3.22 -20.20 -15.63
N ALA A 182 -3.94 -19.40 -14.85
CA ALA A 182 -3.39 -18.19 -14.26
C ALA A 182 -2.07 -18.57 -13.55
N GLY A 183 -0.98 -17.89 -13.93
CA GLY A 183 0.35 -18.17 -13.37
C GLY A 183 0.36 -18.10 -11.84
N PRO A 184 1.37 -18.69 -11.19
CA PRO A 184 1.45 -18.72 -9.74
C PRO A 184 1.38 -17.30 -9.14
N PRO A 185 0.68 -17.13 -8.01
CA PRO A 185 0.45 -15.82 -7.42
C PRO A 185 1.76 -15.16 -6.95
N ILE A 186 1.96 -13.89 -7.30
CA ILE A 186 3.04 -13.06 -6.75
C ILE A 186 2.81 -12.82 -5.23
N PRO A 187 3.73 -13.23 -4.35
CA PRO A 187 3.57 -13.00 -2.92
C PRO A 187 3.73 -11.51 -2.56
N VAL A 188 2.80 -10.97 -1.77
CA VAL A 188 2.81 -9.55 -1.35
C VAL A 188 4.02 -9.21 -0.48
N TRP A 189 4.47 -10.17 0.35
CA TRP A 189 5.66 -9.99 1.18
C TRP A 189 6.93 -9.75 0.33
N ALA A 190 7.00 -10.32 -0.87
CA ALA A 190 8.15 -10.11 -1.75
C ALA A 190 8.15 -8.69 -2.34
N VAL A 191 6.98 -8.15 -2.68
CA VAL A 191 6.83 -6.74 -3.08
C VAL A 191 7.25 -5.81 -1.94
N ALA A 192 6.80 -6.12 -0.71
CA ALA A 192 7.20 -5.37 0.48
C ALA A 192 8.72 -5.37 0.67
N LEU A 193 9.34 -6.54 0.59
CA LEU A 193 10.78 -6.70 0.80
C LEU A 193 11.59 -5.94 -0.25
N GLY A 194 11.20 -6.01 -1.53
CA GLY A 194 11.87 -5.29 -2.61
C GLY A 194 11.79 -3.77 -2.44
N LEU A 195 10.61 -3.27 -2.05
CA LEU A 195 10.40 -1.85 -1.73
C LEU A 195 11.32 -1.40 -0.58
N VAL A 196 11.27 -2.10 0.55
CA VAL A 196 12.01 -1.73 1.77
C VAL A 196 13.51 -1.75 1.56
N VAL A 197 14.03 -2.81 0.94
CA VAL A 197 15.47 -2.93 0.64
C VAL A 197 15.94 -1.77 -0.25
N THR A 198 15.18 -1.44 -1.29
CA THR A 198 15.54 -0.35 -2.21
C THR A 198 15.53 1.01 -1.50
N GLN A 199 14.54 1.26 -0.64
CA GLN A 199 14.48 2.51 0.12
C GLN A 199 15.61 2.62 1.15
N ILE A 200 15.97 1.54 1.84
CA ILE A 200 17.13 1.50 2.76
C ILE A 200 18.42 1.81 2.00
N VAL A 201 18.63 1.17 0.85
CA VAL A 201 19.81 1.43 0.01
C VAL A 201 19.87 2.89 -0.42
N ALA A 202 18.73 3.47 -0.83
CA ALA A 202 18.65 4.88 -1.22
C ALA A 202 18.98 5.83 -0.06
N VAL A 203 18.49 5.55 1.14
CA VAL A 203 18.80 6.32 2.37
C VAL A 203 20.29 6.23 2.71
N ILE A 204 20.86 5.02 2.73
CA ILE A 204 22.28 4.81 3.06
C ILE A 204 23.18 5.51 2.03
N GLN A 205 22.91 5.32 0.74
CA GLN A 205 23.72 5.92 -0.32
C GLN A 205 23.70 7.45 -0.25
N SER A 206 22.53 8.03 0.02
CA SER A 206 22.38 9.48 0.08
C SER A 206 23.03 10.06 1.35
N ALA A 207 22.96 9.35 2.47
CA ALA A 207 23.66 9.73 3.70
C ALA A 207 25.19 9.70 3.50
N LEU A 208 25.72 8.66 2.85
CA LEU A 208 27.15 8.56 2.52
C LEU A 208 27.59 9.64 1.51
N ALA A 209 26.75 9.97 0.53
CA ALA A 209 27.01 11.05 -0.42
C ALA A 209 27.09 12.40 0.29
N LEU A 210 26.16 12.65 1.23
CA LEU A 210 26.15 13.87 2.04
C LEU A 210 27.37 13.95 2.95
N GLN A 211 27.72 12.85 3.64
CA GLN A 211 28.88 12.80 4.54
C GLN A 211 30.19 13.10 3.79
N ARG A 212 30.40 12.50 2.62
CA ARG A 212 31.61 12.77 1.81
C ARG A 212 31.67 14.24 1.38
N PHE A 213 30.53 14.80 1.02
CA PHE A 213 30.44 16.20 0.61
C PHE A 213 30.76 17.17 1.74
N THR A 214 30.32 16.88 2.96
CA THR A 214 30.59 17.71 4.14
C THR A 214 32.04 17.56 4.60
N ASP A 215 32.60 16.35 4.59
CA ASP A 215 34.01 16.10 4.96
C ASP A 215 34.97 16.92 4.09
N ASP A 216 34.79 16.91 2.77
CA ASP A 216 35.62 17.63 1.80
C ASP A 216 35.52 19.16 1.93
N ARG A 217 34.48 19.68 2.59
CA ARG A 217 34.18 21.13 2.65
C ARG A 217 34.07 21.69 4.07
N SER A 218 34.47 20.91 5.07
CA SER A 218 34.49 21.31 6.47
C SER A 218 35.27 22.61 6.72
N GLU A 219 36.28 22.92 5.90
CA GLU A 219 37.04 24.19 5.99
C GLU A 219 36.30 25.41 5.43
N LEU A 220 35.34 25.22 4.53
CA LEU A 220 34.65 26.28 3.78
C LEU A 220 33.27 26.64 4.34
N LEU A 221 32.71 25.79 5.20
CA LEU A 221 31.40 25.99 5.81
C LEU A 221 31.58 26.38 7.29
N PRO A 222 31.82 27.67 7.62
CA PRO A 222 32.02 28.14 8.98
C PRO A 222 30.75 28.08 9.86
N TYR A 223 29.67 27.47 9.37
CA TYR A 223 28.43 27.32 10.09
C TYR A 223 28.39 25.96 10.78
N ASP A 224 28.04 25.93 12.07
CA ASP A 224 27.58 24.76 12.82
C ASP A 224 26.30 24.22 12.18
N TYR A 225 26.46 23.57 11.01
CA TYR A 225 25.37 22.88 10.34
C TYR A 225 24.89 21.75 11.26
N PRO A 226 23.58 21.49 11.35
CA PRO A 226 23.10 20.39 12.18
C PRO A 226 23.87 19.12 11.80
N PRO A 227 24.37 18.37 12.79
CA PRO A 227 25.22 17.22 12.53
C PRO A 227 24.46 16.25 11.64
N ASP A 228 25.14 15.65 10.67
CA ASP A 228 24.65 14.70 9.65
C ASP A 228 23.62 13.68 10.22
N THR A 229 23.76 13.38 11.52
CA THR A 229 22.83 12.65 12.38
C THR A 229 21.37 13.09 12.30
N VAL A 230 21.05 14.38 12.25
CA VAL A 230 19.65 14.87 12.22
C VAL A 230 18.98 14.47 10.91
N VAL A 231 19.68 14.62 9.79
CA VAL A 231 19.18 14.23 8.46
C VAL A 231 18.93 12.72 8.43
N VAL A 232 19.87 11.92 8.95
CA VAL A 232 19.71 10.46 9.03
C VAL A 232 18.51 10.06 9.89
N ILE A 233 18.30 10.69 11.05
CA ILE A 233 17.14 10.42 11.92
C ILE A 233 15.83 10.72 11.17
N ILE A 234 15.75 11.85 10.47
CA ILE A 234 14.57 12.23 9.69
C ILE A 234 14.31 11.21 8.58
N LEU A 235 15.33 10.75 7.86
CA LEU A 235 15.17 9.74 6.82
C LEU A 235 14.68 8.40 7.36
N VAL A 236 15.20 7.96 8.50
CA VAL A 236 14.75 6.73 9.17
C VAL A 236 13.28 6.87 9.58
N PHE A 237 12.89 8.02 10.11
CA PHE A 237 11.50 8.29 10.46
C PHE A 237 10.58 8.29 9.23
N VAL A 238 11.00 8.93 8.14
CA VAL A 238 10.27 8.93 6.86
C VAL A 238 10.14 7.51 6.29
N LEU A 239 11.21 6.72 6.34
CA LEU A 239 11.19 5.32 5.92
C LEU A 239 10.18 4.51 6.74
N ALA A 240 10.13 4.71 8.05
CA ALA A 240 9.14 4.06 8.91
C ALA A 240 7.70 4.44 8.50
N ILE A 241 7.44 5.71 8.19
CA ILE A 241 6.13 6.15 7.69
C ILE A 241 5.80 5.49 6.36
N ALA A 242 6.74 5.41 5.42
CA ALA A 242 6.52 4.76 4.13
C ALA A 242 6.13 3.28 4.29
N ILE A 243 6.83 2.54 5.15
CA ILE A 243 6.52 1.13 5.48
C ILE A 243 5.13 1.00 6.11
N MET A 244 4.79 1.92 7.01
CA MET A 244 3.49 1.97 7.67
C MET A 244 2.36 2.23 6.66
N VAL A 245 2.53 3.19 5.74
CA VAL A 245 1.58 3.49 4.67
C VAL A 245 1.38 2.29 3.73
N PHE A 246 2.47 1.65 3.30
CA PHE A 246 2.40 0.43 2.49
C PHE A 246 1.56 -0.66 3.18
N SER A 247 1.83 -0.89 4.47
CA SER A 247 1.13 -1.88 5.29
C SER A 247 -0.36 -1.56 5.41
N TRP A 248 -0.72 -0.29 5.60
CA TRP A 248 -2.11 0.15 5.65
C TRP A 248 -2.86 -0.03 4.33
N LEU A 249 -2.20 0.22 3.20
CA LEU A 249 -2.83 0.09 1.87
C LEU A 249 -3.09 -1.37 1.47
N ILE A 250 -2.28 -2.29 1.98
CA ILE A 250 -2.47 -3.73 1.80
C ILE A 250 -3.53 -4.30 2.75
N SER A 251 -3.87 -3.60 3.83
CA SER A 251 -4.83 -4.07 4.82
C SER A 251 -6.19 -4.39 4.19
N THR A 252 -6.74 -5.56 4.52
CA THR A 252 -8.10 -5.92 4.09
C THR A 252 -9.17 -5.08 4.77
N ALA A 253 -8.86 -4.46 5.90
CA ALA A 253 -9.76 -3.56 6.62
C ALA A 253 -9.92 -2.23 5.87
N ALA A 254 -11.17 -1.90 5.57
CA ALA A 254 -11.50 -0.78 4.71
C ALA A 254 -11.12 0.59 5.32
N ALA A 255 -11.31 0.73 6.64
CA ALA A 255 -10.94 1.94 7.38
C ALA A 255 -9.41 2.16 7.40
N THR A 256 -8.63 1.09 7.55
CA THR A 256 -7.16 1.17 7.51
C THR A 256 -6.66 1.59 6.12
N PHE A 257 -7.29 1.05 5.06
CA PHE A 257 -6.96 1.43 3.70
C PHE A 257 -7.25 2.92 3.42
N SER A 258 -8.42 3.44 3.80
CA SER A 258 -8.76 4.85 3.59
C SER A 258 -7.84 5.78 4.39
N PHE A 259 -7.46 5.39 5.60
CA PHE A 259 -6.50 6.14 6.40
C PHE A 259 -5.12 6.17 5.75
N GLY A 260 -4.63 5.03 5.25
CA GLY A 260 -3.39 4.96 4.49
C GLY A 260 -3.42 5.83 3.24
N MET A 261 -4.55 5.86 2.52
CA MET A 261 -4.74 6.76 1.38
C MET A 261 -4.75 8.23 1.78
N ALA A 262 -5.37 8.59 2.91
CA ALA A 262 -5.37 9.97 3.42
C ALA A 262 -3.94 10.47 3.67
N VAL A 263 -3.12 9.67 4.36
CA VAL A 263 -1.71 10.01 4.61
C VAL A 263 -0.89 10.06 3.31
N ALA A 264 -1.12 9.13 2.38
CA ALA A 264 -0.37 9.06 1.12
C ALA A 264 -0.77 10.14 0.09
N SER A 265 -1.99 10.65 0.17
CA SER A 265 -2.57 11.50 -0.87
C SER A 265 -1.83 12.82 -1.08
N VAL A 266 -1.37 13.45 0.00
CA VAL A 266 -0.59 14.69 -0.04
C VAL A 266 0.79 14.47 -0.69
N PRO A 267 1.61 13.49 -0.24
CA PRO A 267 2.82 13.06 -0.94
C PRO A 267 2.64 12.81 -2.44
N ILE A 268 1.58 12.10 -2.84
CA ILE A 268 1.31 11.77 -4.23
C ILE A 268 1.05 13.05 -5.05
N ALA A 269 0.29 13.99 -4.50
CA ALA A 269 0.02 15.27 -5.15
C ALA A 269 1.30 16.10 -5.34
N SER A 270 2.12 16.22 -4.29
CA SER A 270 3.42 16.90 -4.38
C SER A 270 4.37 16.21 -5.36
N TRP A 271 4.43 14.88 -5.36
CA TRP A 271 5.23 14.09 -6.30
C TRP A 271 4.83 14.33 -7.76
N LEU A 272 3.53 14.42 -8.05
CA LEU A 272 3.04 14.71 -9.41
C LEU A 272 3.43 16.12 -9.89
N VAL A 273 3.39 17.12 -9.02
CA VAL A 273 3.84 18.48 -9.37
C VAL A 273 5.33 18.46 -9.71
N LEU A 274 6.14 17.79 -8.88
CA LEU A 274 7.59 17.70 -9.09
C LEU A 274 7.97 16.99 -10.40
N LEU A 275 7.13 16.08 -10.92
CA LEU A 275 7.37 15.48 -12.23
C LEU A 275 7.25 16.45 -13.41
N VAL A 276 6.49 17.54 -13.25
CA VAL A 276 6.12 18.42 -14.38
C VAL A 276 6.85 19.77 -14.32
N VAL A 277 7.22 20.25 -13.14
CA VAL A 277 7.85 21.56 -12.93
C VAL A 277 9.18 21.77 -13.68
N PRO A 278 10.12 20.80 -13.76
CA PRO A 278 11.44 21.05 -14.36
C PRO A 278 11.40 21.57 -15.80
N ASP A 279 10.38 21.18 -16.58
CA ASP A 279 10.24 21.54 -17.99
C ASP A 279 9.06 22.48 -18.26
N ALA A 280 8.43 23.05 -17.22
CA ALA A 280 7.22 23.84 -17.39
C ALA A 280 7.52 25.16 -18.15
N PRO A 281 6.99 25.35 -19.37
CA PRO A 281 7.37 26.46 -20.24
C PRO A 281 6.72 27.80 -19.86
N SER A 282 5.80 27.80 -18.89
CA SER A 282 5.04 29.01 -18.50
C SER A 282 4.58 28.97 -17.05
N ASP A 283 4.53 30.15 -16.41
CA ASP A 283 4.00 30.35 -15.06
C ASP A 283 2.53 29.90 -14.93
N GLU A 284 1.77 29.97 -16.04
CA GLU A 284 0.37 29.55 -16.08
C GLU A 284 0.24 28.05 -15.85
N LEU A 285 1.08 27.23 -16.48
CA LEU A 285 1.08 25.78 -16.28
C LEU A 285 1.37 25.42 -14.82
N VAL A 286 2.37 26.06 -14.21
CA VAL A 286 2.72 25.82 -12.79
C VAL A 286 1.56 26.20 -11.88
N ARG A 287 0.89 27.33 -12.12
CA ARG A 287 -0.31 27.73 -11.36
C ARG A 287 -1.45 26.72 -11.52
N THR A 288 -1.71 26.24 -12.74
CA THR A 288 -2.75 25.22 -12.99
C THR A 288 -2.42 23.90 -12.30
N LEU A 289 -1.17 23.46 -12.36
CA LEU A 289 -0.72 22.23 -11.69
C LEU A 289 -0.84 22.33 -10.17
N ASN A 290 -0.44 23.45 -9.57
CA ASN A 290 -0.61 23.68 -8.14
C ASN A 290 -2.09 23.70 -7.74
N THR A 291 -2.95 24.27 -8.59
CA THR A 291 -4.40 24.25 -8.37
C THR A 291 -4.93 22.82 -8.41
N LEU A 292 -4.53 22.01 -9.39
CA LEU A 292 -4.93 20.60 -9.48
C LEU A 292 -4.39 19.77 -8.31
N ALA A 293 -3.14 19.99 -7.92
CA ALA A 293 -2.49 19.29 -6.80
C ALA A 293 -3.15 19.61 -5.46
N HIS A 294 -3.70 20.82 -5.30
CA HIS A 294 -4.48 21.17 -4.12
C HIS A 294 -5.78 20.34 -3.99
N TRP A 295 -6.44 20.02 -5.10
CA TRP A 295 -7.68 19.23 -5.10
C TRP A 295 -7.46 17.71 -5.17
N LEU A 296 -6.30 17.28 -5.65
CA LEU A 296 -6.02 15.85 -5.86
C LEU A 296 -6.14 14.99 -4.58
N PRO A 297 -5.67 15.43 -3.40
CA PRO A 297 -5.83 14.66 -2.17
C PRO A 297 -7.30 14.34 -1.87
N ALA A 298 -8.19 15.31 -2.08
CA ALA A 298 -9.63 15.14 -1.86
C ALA A 298 -10.21 14.03 -2.75
N VAL A 299 -9.81 14.00 -4.02
CA VAL A 299 -10.28 13.01 -5.00
C VAL A 299 -9.81 11.61 -4.62
N LEU A 300 -8.52 11.45 -4.29
CA LEU A 300 -7.94 10.16 -3.91
C LEU A 300 -8.59 9.60 -2.63
N VAL A 301 -8.78 10.44 -1.61
CA VAL A 301 -9.41 10.04 -0.35
C VAL A 301 -10.89 9.74 -0.54
N GLY A 302 -11.61 10.57 -1.31
CA GLY A 302 -13.02 10.35 -1.61
C GLY A 302 -13.29 9.02 -2.33
N ILE A 303 -12.45 8.67 -3.30
CA ILE A 303 -12.50 7.36 -4.00
C ILE A 303 -12.20 6.23 -3.02
N ALA A 304 -11.17 6.38 -2.18
CA ALA A 304 -10.80 5.37 -1.18
C ALA A 304 -11.94 5.11 -0.18
N LEU A 305 -12.63 6.16 0.26
CA LEU A 305 -13.81 6.08 1.13
C LEU A 305 -15.04 5.51 0.42
N ALA A 306 -15.28 5.83 -0.85
CA ALA A 306 -16.36 5.21 -1.62
C ALA A 306 -16.20 3.68 -1.69
N MET A 307 -14.95 3.21 -1.80
CA MET A 307 -14.60 1.80 -1.81
C MET A 307 -14.64 1.13 -0.44
N SER A 308 -14.67 1.89 0.66
CA SER A 308 -14.75 1.31 2.00
C SER A 308 -16.20 0.87 2.26
N GLY A 309 -16.45 -0.40 2.59
CA GLY A 309 -17.78 -1.02 2.45
C GLY A 309 -18.94 -0.44 3.27
N ARG A 310 -19.13 -0.88 4.51
CA ARG A 310 -20.36 -0.62 5.29
C ARG A 310 -20.47 0.85 5.73
N LEU A 311 -21.70 1.37 5.81
CA LEU A 311 -22.01 2.75 6.21
C LEU A 311 -21.43 3.15 7.57
N VAL A 312 -21.47 2.27 8.58
CA VAL A 312 -20.94 2.58 9.93
C VAL A 312 -19.42 2.73 9.90
N ASP A 313 -18.73 1.79 9.25
CA ASP A 313 -17.28 1.83 9.10
C ASP A 313 -16.85 3.05 8.27
N ARG A 314 -17.68 3.47 7.31
CA ARG A 314 -17.45 4.66 6.49
C ARG A 314 -17.47 5.95 7.28
N ALA A 315 -18.41 6.14 8.20
CA ALA A 315 -18.52 7.40 8.95
C ALA A 315 -17.26 7.65 9.80
N GLY A 316 -16.81 6.62 10.53
CA GLY A 316 -15.57 6.67 11.30
C GLY A 316 -14.35 6.87 10.39
N ALA A 317 -14.26 6.11 9.30
CA ALA A 317 -13.18 6.25 8.33
C ALA A 317 -13.13 7.65 7.69
N ALA A 318 -14.28 8.24 7.34
CA ALA A 318 -14.39 9.56 6.74
C ALA A 318 -13.96 10.65 7.72
N LEU A 319 -14.39 10.56 8.98
CA LEU A 319 -13.97 11.49 10.02
C LEU A 319 -12.45 11.43 10.24
N VAL A 320 -11.90 10.24 10.43
CA VAL A 320 -10.46 10.06 10.66
C VAL A 320 -9.65 10.50 9.44
N SER A 321 -10.08 10.13 8.22
CA SER A 321 -9.39 10.52 6.98
C SER A 321 -9.46 12.03 6.74
N GLY A 322 -10.61 12.66 7.02
CA GLY A 322 -10.78 14.11 6.92
C GLY A 322 -9.89 14.87 7.90
N ILE A 323 -9.83 14.44 9.16
CA ILE A 323 -8.91 15.01 10.16
C ILE A 323 -7.46 14.84 9.70
N THR A 324 -7.10 13.65 9.21
CA THR A 324 -5.75 13.37 8.73
C THR A 324 -5.36 14.30 7.58
N MET A 325 -6.27 14.52 6.64
CA MET A 325 -6.03 15.37 5.49
C MET A 325 -5.78 16.84 5.86
N VAL A 326 -6.34 17.31 6.98
CA VAL A 326 -6.08 18.65 7.54
C VAL A 326 -4.77 18.68 8.34
N VAL A 327 -4.56 17.67 9.19
CA VAL A 327 -3.43 17.63 10.12
C VAL A 327 -2.11 17.34 9.42
N THR A 328 -2.07 16.42 8.45
CA THR A 328 -0.83 16.03 7.77
C THR A 328 -0.09 17.20 7.12
N PRO A 329 -0.70 18.02 6.24
CA PRO A 329 0.00 19.15 5.64
C PRO A 329 0.35 20.24 6.67
N ALA A 330 -0.47 20.45 7.70
CA ALA A 330 -0.15 21.37 8.78
C ALA A 330 1.11 20.94 9.56
N VAL A 331 1.22 19.65 9.89
CA VAL A 331 2.43 19.09 10.53
C VAL A 331 3.65 19.23 9.61
N VAL A 332 3.51 18.93 8.33
CA VAL A 332 4.61 19.08 7.36
C VAL A 332 5.07 20.54 7.27
N ALA A 333 4.13 21.49 7.23
CA ALA A 333 4.45 22.92 7.21
C ALA A 333 5.18 23.36 8.47
N VAL A 334 4.72 22.94 9.65
CA VAL A 334 5.38 23.20 10.94
C VAL A 334 6.79 22.65 10.95
N VAL A 335 6.98 21.40 10.53
CA VAL A 335 8.30 20.75 10.51
C VAL A 335 9.25 21.48 9.56
N GLN A 336 8.81 21.82 8.35
CA GLN A 336 9.62 22.58 7.39
C GLN A 336 10.00 23.95 7.95
N LEU A 337 9.05 24.68 8.53
CA LEU A 337 9.28 26.00 9.07
C LEU A 337 10.18 25.96 10.30
N PHE A 338 10.02 24.95 11.17
CA PHE A 338 10.88 24.74 12.33
C PHE A 338 12.34 24.52 11.92
N ILE A 339 12.57 23.74 10.86
CA ILE A 339 13.92 23.46 10.38
C ILE A 339 14.51 24.69 9.71
N SER A 340 13.72 25.37 8.87
CA SER A 340 14.11 26.62 8.19
C SER A 340 14.48 27.73 9.18
N THR A 341 13.73 27.85 10.29
CA THR A 341 13.93 28.87 11.32
C THR A 341 14.85 28.42 12.46
N GLY A 342 15.31 27.16 12.47
CA GLY A 342 16.08 26.59 13.58
C GLY A 342 17.38 27.36 13.91
N SER A 343 17.98 28.01 12.91
CA SER A 343 19.19 28.83 13.05
C SER A 343 18.91 30.30 13.38
N SER A 344 17.65 30.74 13.35
CA SER A 344 17.29 32.14 13.61
C SER A 344 17.39 32.50 15.09
N THR A 345 17.74 33.74 15.40
CA THR A 345 17.81 34.27 16.77
C THR A 345 16.43 34.49 17.42
N LEU A 346 15.35 34.00 16.81
CA LEU A 346 13.98 34.15 17.31
C LEU A 346 13.82 33.55 18.70
N GLY A 347 13.09 34.25 19.58
CA GLY A 347 12.76 33.74 20.91
C GLY A 347 11.80 32.53 20.85
N PRO A 348 11.75 31.65 21.87
CA PRO A 348 10.87 30.47 21.87
C PRO A 348 9.38 30.78 21.65
N SER A 349 8.88 31.90 22.18
CA SER A 349 7.48 32.31 22.00
C SER A 349 7.19 32.77 20.57
N GLU A 350 8.06 33.59 19.98
CA GLU A 350 7.95 34.04 18.59
C GLU A 350 7.99 32.85 17.62
N ARG A 351 8.88 31.88 17.87
CA ARG A 351 8.91 30.63 17.09
C ARG A 351 7.61 29.86 17.22
N PHE A 352 7.06 29.72 18.43
CA PHE A 352 5.79 29.02 18.62
C PHE A 352 4.64 29.72 17.88
N GLU A 353 4.53 31.04 17.98
CA GLU A 353 3.50 31.83 17.27
C GLU A 353 3.61 31.65 15.76
N LEU A 354 4.81 31.72 15.21
CA LEU A 354 5.08 31.50 13.78
C LEU A 354 4.69 30.08 13.33
N LEU A 355 5.07 29.06 14.10
CA LEU A 355 4.73 27.66 13.79
C LEU A 355 3.22 27.40 13.91
N TRP A 356 2.58 27.97 14.93
CA TRP A 356 1.14 27.85 15.14
C TRP A 356 0.35 28.50 14.01
N ASP A 357 0.76 29.69 13.57
CA ASP A 357 0.12 30.40 12.46
C ASP A 357 0.26 29.64 11.14
N ALA A 358 1.44 29.06 10.87
CA ALA A 358 1.66 28.21 9.71
C ALA A 358 0.79 26.94 9.76
N ALA A 359 0.67 26.29 10.92
CA ALA A 359 -0.19 25.12 11.11
C ALA A 359 -1.67 25.48 10.86
N ARG A 360 -2.11 26.60 11.42
CA ARG A 360 -3.50 27.07 11.30
C ARG A 360 -3.85 27.40 9.87
N THR A 361 -3.03 28.20 9.20
CA THR A 361 -3.25 28.63 7.81
C THR A 361 -3.30 27.43 6.87
N THR A 362 -2.31 26.54 6.96
CA THR A 362 -2.27 25.31 6.15
C THR A 362 -3.45 24.40 6.44
N GLY A 363 -3.86 24.27 7.71
CA GLY A 363 -5.00 23.46 8.10
C GLY A 363 -6.33 24.03 7.59
N THR A 364 -6.53 25.35 7.65
CA THR A 364 -7.75 25.99 7.15
C THR A 364 -7.91 25.84 5.64
N ASP A 365 -6.81 25.91 4.89
CA ASP A 365 -6.82 25.74 3.43
C ASP A 365 -7.26 24.33 3.00
N MET A 366 -7.10 23.34 3.88
CA MET A 366 -7.46 21.94 3.61
C MET A 366 -8.90 21.58 3.96
N LEU A 367 -9.66 22.50 4.60
CA LEU A 367 -11.06 22.26 4.97
C LEU A 367 -11.96 22.08 3.74
N ALA A 368 -11.78 22.90 2.71
CA ALA A 368 -12.57 22.80 1.48
C ALA A 368 -12.28 21.50 0.70
N PRO A 369 -11.01 21.12 0.45
CA PRO A 369 -10.67 19.81 -0.07
C PRO A 369 -11.22 18.65 0.77
N ALA A 370 -11.16 18.71 2.11
CA ALA A 370 -11.69 17.66 2.97
C ALA A 370 -13.22 17.50 2.81
N ALA A 371 -13.96 18.61 2.71
CA ALA A 371 -15.39 18.58 2.43
C ALA A 371 -15.70 17.94 1.07
N VAL A 372 -14.92 18.25 0.03
CA VAL A 372 -15.06 17.65 -1.30
C VAL A 372 -14.81 16.14 -1.26
N ALA A 373 -13.83 15.67 -0.48
CA ALA A 373 -13.57 14.24 -0.30
C ALA A 373 -14.80 13.51 0.27
N ILE A 374 -15.49 14.12 1.24
CA ILE A 374 -16.73 13.58 1.82
C ILE A 374 -17.82 13.50 0.74
N VAL A 375 -18.01 14.57 -0.04
CA VAL A 375 -19.01 14.60 -1.13
C VAL A 375 -18.75 13.50 -2.15
N ILE A 376 -17.49 13.36 -2.61
CA ILE A 376 -17.10 12.30 -3.55
C ILE A 376 -17.40 10.92 -2.95
N SER A 377 -17.12 10.71 -1.66
CA SER A 377 -17.38 9.43 -1.00
C SER A 377 -18.88 9.09 -0.96
N VAL A 378 -19.74 10.09 -0.70
CA VAL A 378 -21.20 9.92 -0.69
C VAL A 378 -21.70 9.56 -2.09
N ILE A 379 -21.29 10.31 -3.11
CA ILE A 379 -21.68 10.05 -4.51
C ILE A 379 -21.25 8.65 -4.93
N GLY A 380 -19.97 8.29 -4.72
CA GLY A 380 -19.45 6.97 -5.08
C GLY A 380 -20.15 5.81 -4.36
N SER A 381 -20.62 6.05 -3.13
CA SER A 381 -21.39 5.06 -2.38
C SER A 381 -22.76 4.77 -2.99
N VAL A 382 -23.43 5.81 -3.50
CA VAL A 382 -24.75 5.70 -4.17
C VAL A 382 -24.62 4.96 -5.50
N PHE A 383 -23.58 5.25 -6.28
CA PHE A 383 -23.31 4.51 -7.52
C PHE A 383 -23.02 3.03 -7.25
N THR A 384 -22.25 2.73 -6.20
CA THR A 384 -21.91 1.35 -5.85
C THR A 384 -23.14 0.57 -5.38
N SER A 385 -24.03 1.18 -4.60
CA SER A 385 -25.27 0.52 -4.17
C SER A 385 -26.21 0.26 -5.34
N ALA A 386 -26.39 1.24 -6.24
CA ALA A 386 -27.21 1.11 -7.44
C ALA A 386 -26.72 -0.02 -8.36
N TYR A 387 -25.40 -0.11 -8.58
CA TYR A 387 -24.80 -1.17 -9.39
C TYR A 387 -25.02 -2.56 -8.78
N VAL A 388 -24.91 -2.70 -7.45
CA VAL A 388 -25.14 -3.99 -6.77
C VAL A 388 -26.61 -4.39 -6.79
N SER A 389 -27.55 -3.43 -6.72
CA SER A 389 -28.98 -3.75 -6.83
C SER A 389 -29.35 -4.25 -8.23
N ASP A 390 -28.78 -3.67 -9.29
CA ASP A 390 -29.09 -4.05 -10.67
C ASP A 390 -28.60 -5.48 -11.00
N GLN A 391 -27.40 -5.84 -10.51
CA GLN A 391 -26.90 -7.21 -10.65
C GLN A 391 -27.77 -8.26 -9.93
N ARG A 392 -28.47 -7.89 -8.85
CA ARG A 392 -29.39 -8.81 -8.17
C ARG A 392 -30.71 -8.97 -8.92
N GLY A 393 -31.17 -7.92 -9.60
CA GLY A 393 -32.39 -7.95 -10.42
C GLY A 393 -32.26 -8.89 -11.61
N SER A 394 -31.15 -8.79 -12.36
CA SER A 394 -30.88 -9.65 -13.53
C SER A 394 -30.72 -11.14 -13.19
N ALA A 395 -30.17 -11.47 -12.02
CA ALA A 395 -30.05 -12.86 -11.57
C ALA A 395 -31.41 -13.48 -11.15
N GLY A 396 -32.37 -12.65 -10.72
CA GLY A 396 -33.70 -13.11 -10.32
C GLY A 396 -34.58 -13.50 -11.51
N THR A 397 -34.53 -12.75 -12.60
CA THR A 397 -35.33 -13.02 -13.82
C THR A 397 -34.86 -14.26 -14.55
N SER A 398 -33.55 -14.56 -14.55
CA SER A 398 -33.02 -15.79 -15.18
C SER A 398 -33.41 -17.08 -14.46
N ARG A 399 -33.99 -17.04 -13.25
CA ARG A 399 -34.52 -18.24 -12.55
C ARG A 399 -35.99 -18.49 -12.78
N ALA A 400 -36.72 -17.52 -13.34
CA ALA A 400 -38.16 -17.63 -13.59
C ALA A 400 -38.48 -18.24 -14.97
N HIS A 401 -37.46 -18.41 -15.82
CA HIS A 401 -37.50 -19.12 -17.09
C HIS A 401 -36.65 -20.39 -16.98
#